data_AF-A0A8T3T050-F1
#
_entry.id   AF-A0A8T3T050-F1
#
_cell.length_a   1.000
_cell.length_b   1.000
_cell.length_c   1.000
_cell.angle_alpha   90.00
_cell.angle_beta   90.00
_cell.angle_gamma   90.00
#
_symmetry.space_group_name_H-M   'P 1'
#
loop_
_entity.id
_entity.type
_entity.pdbx_description
1 polymer ?
#
loop_
_entity_poly.entity_id
_entity_poly.type
_entity_poly.pdbx_seq_one_letter_code
_entity_poly.pdbx_strand_id
1 'polypeptide(L)'
;MAHSKADELTRTNVTLPATLLAQVDRLAGPRGRSRYVAEAVALRVRRDALGAAIRETAGAMVGRPGWMGPDEVTRWVDELRSEETD
;
A
#
# COMPACT_ATOMS: atom_id res chain seq x y z
N MET A 1 15.41 23.19 -16.35
CA MET A 1 14.37 22.43 -15.63
C MET A 1 14.51 20.97 -16.02
N ALA A 2 15.05 20.14 -15.11
CA ALA A 2 15.25 18.72 -15.39
C ALA A 2 13.89 18.01 -15.34
N HIS A 3 13.37 17.59 -16.49
CA HIS A 3 12.27 16.62 -16.50
C HIS A 3 12.87 15.30 -16.00
N SER A 4 12.49 14.91 -14.78
CA SER A 4 12.83 13.60 -14.22
C SER A 4 12.31 12.51 -15.16
N LYS A 5 13.14 11.52 -15.44
CA LYS A 5 12.81 10.30 -16.20
C LYS A 5 11.55 9.57 -15.66
N ALA A 6 11.12 9.90 -14.44
CA ALA A 6 9.93 9.35 -13.80
C ALA A 6 8.60 9.76 -14.47
N ASP A 7 8.58 10.82 -15.29
CA ASP A 7 7.36 11.33 -15.94
C ASP A 7 7.25 10.92 -17.43
N GLU A 8 8.21 10.15 -17.96
CA GLU A 8 8.12 9.66 -19.34
C GLU A 8 7.07 8.56 -19.48
N LEU A 9 5.98 8.90 -20.18
CA LEU A 9 4.93 7.94 -20.53
C LEU A 9 5.45 6.91 -21.54
N THR A 10 5.65 5.68 -21.08
CA THR A 10 5.97 4.54 -21.95
C THR A 10 4.69 3.82 -22.36
N ARG A 11 4.50 3.59 -23.67
CA ARG A 11 3.35 2.83 -24.19
C ARG A 11 3.58 1.33 -23.98
N THR A 12 2.68 0.72 -23.23
CA THR A 12 2.65 -0.74 -22.99
C THR A 12 1.27 -1.28 -23.30
N ASN A 13 1.18 -2.42 -23.99
CA ASN A 13 -0.09 -3.10 -24.25
C ASN A 13 -0.43 -4.03 -23.08
N VAL A 14 -1.62 -3.88 -22.52
CA VAL A 14 -2.12 -4.71 -21.41
C VAL A 14 -3.47 -5.29 -21.80
N THR A 15 -3.63 -6.60 -21.66
CA THR A 15 -4.90 -7.29 -21.89
C THR A 15 -5.70 -7.32 -20.60
N LEU A 16 -6.95 -6.87 -20.66
CA LEU A 16 -7.88 -6.82 -19.53
C LEU A 16 -9.18 -7.53 -19.90
N PRO A 17 -9.89 -8.13 -18.92
CA PRO A 17 -11.24 -8.64 -19.16
C PRO A 17 -12.16 -7.54 -19.71
N ALA A 18 -12.95 -7.86 -20.74
CA ALA A 18 -13.84 -6.89 -21.39
C ALA A 18 -14.85 -6.26 -20.42
N THR A 19 -15.34 -7.03 -19.44
CA THR A 19 -16.25 -6.56 -18.40
C THR A 19 -15.59 -5.51 -17.49
N LEU A 20 -14.31 -5.70 -17.17
CA LEU A 20 -13.53 -4.74 -16.38
C LEU A 20 -13.26 -3.47 -17.19
N LEU A 21 -12.89 -3.61 -18.47
CA LEU A 21 -12.68 -2.45 -19.34
C LEU A 21 -13.95 -1.61 -19.45
N ALA A 22 -15.12 -2.25 -19.60
CA ALA A 22 -16.40 -1.54 -19.62
C ALA A 22 -16.72 -0.82 -18.29
N GLN A 23 -16.27 -1.33 -17.15
CA GLN A 23 -16.40 -0.63 -15.87
C GLN A 23 -15.50 0.61 -15.82
N VAL A 24 -14.24 0.46 -16.24
CA VAL A 24 -13.28 1.57 -16.34
C VAL A 24 -13.83 2.66 -17.26
N ASP A 25 -14.45 2.28 -18.38
CA ASP A 25 -15.04 3.24 -19.33
C ASP A 25 -16.16 4.07 -18.73
N ARG A 26 -17.02 3.45 -17.92
CA ARG A 26 -18.10 4.17 -17.23
C ARG A 26 -17.57 5.17 -16.20
N LEU A 27 -16.45 4.86 -15.54
CA LEU A 27 -15.87 5.68 -14.48
C LEU A 27 -14.94 6.77 -15.02
N ALA A 28 -14.06 6.40 -15.94
CA ALA A 28 -13.00 7.27 -16.45
C ALA A 28 -13.40 8.04 -17.72
N GLY A 29 -14.46 7.58 -18.41
CA GLY A 29 -14.86 8.06 -19.73
C GLY A 29 -13.93 7.62 -20.87
N PRO A 30 -14.28 7.93 -22.13
CA PRO A 30 -13.63 7.38 -23.32
C PRO A 30 -12.14 7.69 -23.45
N ARG A 31 -11.67 8.81 -22.89
CA ARG A 31 -10.27 9.27 -22.95
C ARG A 31 -9.50 9.11 -21.63
N GLY A 32 -10.16 8.64 -20.57
CA GLY A 32 -9.58 8.57 -19.23
C GLY A 32 -8.95 7.24 -18.87
N ARG A 33 -9.04 6.21 -19.72
CA ARG A 33 -8.62 4.83 -19.42
C ARG A 33 -7.16 4.76 -18.95
N SER A 34 -6.23 5.33 -19.71
CA SER A 34 -4.80 5.23 -19.39
C SER A 34 -4.48 5.89 -18.05
N ARG A 35 -5.08 7.07 -17.78
CA ARG A 35 -4.91 7.76 -16.49
C ARG A 35 -5.49 6.92 -15.35
N TYR A 36 -6.72 6.43 -15.51
CA TYR A 36 -7.38 5.61 -14.50
C TYR A 36 -6.57 4.35 -14.16
N VAL A 37 -6.10 3.64 -15.17
CA VAL A 37 -5.27 2.44 -14.99
C VAL A 37 -3.93 2.80 -14.34
N ALA A 38 -3.26 3.87 -14.77
CA ALA A 38 -2.00 4.29 -14.18
C ALA A 38 -2.15 4.64 -12.69
N GLU A 39 -3.18 5.40 -12.31
CA GLU A 39 -3.46 5.74 -10.91
C GLU A 39 -3.78 4.51 -10.07
N ALA A 40 -4.62 3.60 -10.58
CA ALA A 40 -4.97 2.37 -9.88
C ALA A 40 -3.75 1.46 -9.68
N VAL A 41 -2.90 1.32 -10.69
CA VAL A 41 -1.66 0.54 -10.61
C VAL A 41 -0.67 1.19 -9.64
N ALA A 42 -0.48 2.52 -9.69
CA ALA A 42 0.39 3.23 -8.77
C ALA A 42 -0.04 3.04 -7.30
N LEU A 43 -1.35 3.13 -7.04
CA LEU A 43 -1.91 2.87 -5.70
C LEU A 43 -1.65 1.43 -5.25
N ARG A 44 -1.81 0.46 -6.15
CA ARG A 44 -1.57 -0.96 -5.84
C ARG A 44 -0.09 -1.24 -5.57
N VAL A 45 0.80 -0.76 -6.43
CA VAL A 45 2.25 -0.90 -6.27
C VAL A 45 2.72 -0.32 -4.94
N ARG A 46 2.23 0.87 -4.56
CA ARG A 46 2.57 1.48 -3.26
C ARG A 46 2.13 0.60 -2.08
N ARG A 47 0.93 0.03 -2.13
CA ARG A 47 0.43 -0.87 -1.09
C ARG A 47 1.25 -2.16 -1.01
N ASP A 48 1.57 -2.74 -2.15
CA ASP A 48 2.35 -3.98 -2.21
C ASP A 48 3.78 -3.76 -1.69
N ALA A 49 4.40 -2.64 -2.05
CA ALA A 49 5.73 -2.24 -1.56
C ALA A 49 5.74 -2.03 -0.03
N LEU A 50 4.74 -1.33 0.52
CA LEU A 50 4.61 -1.17 1.97
C LEU A 50 4.42 -2.52 2.67
N GLY A 51 3.54 -3.37 2.14
CA GLY A 51 3.32 -4.70 2.69
C GLY A 51 4.57 -5.58 2.66
N ALA A 52 5.38 -5.48 1.59
CA ALA A 52 6.67 -6.15 1.51
C ALA A 52 7.64 -5.65 2.58
N ALA A 53 7.79 -4.33 2.72
CA ALA A 53 8.67 -3.73 3.72
C ALA A 53 8.28 -4.11 5.16
N ILE A 54 6.97 -4.13 5.48
CA ILE A 54 6.49 -4.56 6.81
C ILE A 54 6.86 -6.03 7.07
N ARG A 55 6.70 -6.92 6.09
CA ARG A 55 7.05 -8.33 6.24
C ARG A 55 8.55 -8.54 6.38
N GLU A 56 9.34 -7.82 5.58
CA GLU A 56 10.80 -7.90 5.59
C GLU A 56 11.40 -7.39 6.90
N THR A 57 10.81 -6.33 7.47
CA THR A 57 11.27 -5.72 8.72
C THR A 57 10.55 -6.26 9.96
N ALA A 58 9.70 -7.29 9.81
CA ALA A 58 8.98 -7.90 10.92
C ALA A 58 9.97 -8.41 11.98
N GLY A 59 9.82 -7.90 13.20
CA GLY A 59 10.68 -8.30 14.32
C GLY A 59 12.07 -7.64 14.34
N ALA A 60 12.43 -6.79 13.37
CA ALA A 60 13.76 -6.17 13.29
C ALA A 60 14.15 -5.34 14.55
N MET A 61 13.16 -4.90 15.32
CA MET A 61 13.33 -4.11 16.54
C MET A 61 13.05 -4.90 17.83
N VAL A 62 12.64 -6.17 17.76
CA VAL A 62 12.37 -6.99 18.95
C VAL A 62 13.66 -7.22 19.75
N GLY A 63 13.59 -6.98 21.06
CA GLY A 63 14.73 -7.15 21.97
C GLY A 63 15.79 -6.04 21.88
N ARG A 64 15.53 -4.95 21.15
CA ARG A 64 16.40 -3.76 21.15
C ARG A 64 16.05 -2.81 22.31
N PRO A 65 17.03 -2.11 22.89
CA PRO A 65 16.76 -1.13 23.94
C PRO A 65 15.69 -0.11 23.53
N GLY A 66 14.64 0.03 24.33
CA GLY A 66 13.51 0.93 24.07
C GLY A 66 12.42 0.38 23.15
N TRP A 67 12.50 -0.87 22.71
CA TRP A 67 11.49 -1.53 21.88
C TRP A 67 11.00 -2.82 22.51
N MET A 68 9.71 -2.88 22.83
CA MET A 68 9.08 -4.04 23.47
C MET A 68 9.03 -5.25 22.52
N GLY A 69 9.34 -6.43 23.06
CA GLY A 69 9.07 -7.69 22.39
C GLY A 69 7.56 -7.99 22.30
N PRO A 70 7.13 -8.96 21.46
CA PRO A 70 5.71 -9.25 21.28
C PRO A 70 4.98 -9.58 22.60
N ASP A 71 5.59 -10.41 23.45
CA ASP A 71 5.01 -10.79 24.74
C ASP A 71 4.93 -9.61 25.72
N GLU A 72 5.87 -8.67 25.63
CA GLU A 72 5.87 -7.44 26.44
C GLU A 72 4.75 -6.49 25.98
N VAL A 73 4.55 -6.37 24.65
CA VAL A 73 3.43 -5.61 24.09
C VAL A 73 2.10 -6.21 24.51
N THR A 74 1.95 -7.55 24.45
CA THR A 74 0.73 -8.22 24.88
C THR A 74 0.43 -7.94 26.36
N ARG A 75 1.44 -8.07 27.22
CA ARG A 75 1.30 -7.79 28.66
C ARG A 75 0.91 -6.33 28.92
N TRP A 76 1.54 -5.40 28.21
CA TRP A 76 1.23 -3.97 28.31
C TRP A 76 -0.20 -3.63 27.87
N VAL A 77 -0.69 -4.24 26.77
CA VAL A 77 -2.09 -4.08 26.31
C VAL A 77 -3.08 -4.66 27.31
N ASP A 78 -2.75 -5.79 27.93
CA ASP A 78 -3.61 -6.42 28.94
C ASP A 78 -3.70 -5.56 30.21
N GLU A 79 -2.59 -5.00 30.69
CA GLU A 79 -2.58 -4.04 31.81
C GLU A 79 -3.44 -2.81 31.51
N LEU A 80 -3.27 -2.19 30.34
CA LEU A 80 -4.06 -1.04 29.88
C LEU A 80 -5.58 -1.30 29.83
N ARG A 81 -5.98 -2.53 29.50
CA ARG A 81 -7.40 -2.91 29.46
C ARG A 81 -7.96 -3.27 30.82
N SER A 82 -7.09 -3.64 31.76
CA SER A 82 -7.45 -3.97 33.14
C SER A 82 -7.56 -2.75 34.05
N GLU A 83 -6.98 -1.61 33.65
CA GLU A 83 -7.26 -0.31 34.25
C GLU A 83 -8.71 0.10 33.90
N GLU A 84 -9.66 -0.17 34.81
CA GLU A 84 -10.99 0.44 34.77
C GLU A 84 -10.83 1.96 34.89
N THR A 85 -11.30 2.69 33.88
CA THR A 85 -11.49 4.14 33.96
C THR A 85 -12.69 4.42 34.85
N ASP A 86 -12.45 4.86 36.09
CA ASP A 86 -13.45 5.51 36.96
C ASP A 86 -14.00 6.82 36.36
#